data_AF-A0A1X7CHN3-F1
#
_entry.id   AF-A0A1X7CHN3-F1
#
_cell.length_a   1.000
_cell.length_b   1.000
_cell.length_c   1.000
_cell.angle_alpha   90.00
_cell.angle_beta   90.00
_cell.angle_gamma   90.00
#
_symmetry.space_group_name_H-M   'P 1'
#
loop_
_entity.id
_entity.type
_entity.pdbx_description
1 polymer ?
#
loop_
_entity_poly.entity_id
_entity_poly.type
_entity_poly.pdbx_seq_one_letter_code
_entity_poly.pdbx_strand_id
1 'polypeptide(L)'
;MSNLNAGTGATNVISGDLVAVFNFRFLTEASVEDLKRRVAEILDKHALDRHIDWALLGLPFLTGPGVLLDVLTEIYYETLIKFLA
;
A
#
# COMPACT_ATOMS: atom_id res chain seq x y z
N MET A 1 -0.58 -6.25 6.80
CA MET A 1 -0.43 -5.63 8.13
C MET A 1 1.03 -5.29 8.33
N SER A 2 1.36 -4.04 8.65
CA SER A 2 2.72 -3.65 9.03
C SER A 2 2.91 -3.65 10.53
N ASN A 3 1.89 -3.28 11.31
CA ASN A 3 1.93 -3.29 12.77
C ASN A 3 0.57 -3.71 13.35
N LEU A 4 0.59 -4.42 14.47
CA LEU A 4 -0.59 -4.84 15.22
C LEU A 4 -0.23 -4.87 16.70
N ASN A 5 -0.89 -4.05 17.51
CA ASN A 5 -0.59 -3.92 18.93
C ASN A 5 -1.87 -3.93 19.75
N ALA A 6 -1.88 -4.71 20.83
CA ALA A 6 -2.91 -4.72 21.85
C ALA A 6 -2.28 -5.13 23.19
N GLY A 7 -2.81 -4.62 24.30
CA GLY A 7 -2.33 -4.90 25.64
C GLY A 7 -1.70 -3.69 26.33
N THR A 8 -1.72 -3.73 27.65
CA THR A 8 -1.18 -2.68 28.52
C THR A 8 0.24 -2.99 29.02
N GLY A 9 0.77 -4.17 28.67
CA GLY A 9 2.03 -4.72 29.19
C GLY A 9 1.87 -5.57 30.46
N ALA A 10 0.71 -5.53 31.12
CA ALA A 10 0.39 -6.42 32.23
C ALA A 10 -0.23 -7.74 31.72
N THR A 11 0.18 -8.88 32.27
CA THR A 11 -0.29 -10.22 31.83
C THR A 11 -1.68 -10.58 32.35
N ASN A 12 -2.24 -9.76 33.23
CA ASN A 12 -3.52 -9.98 33.91
C ASN A 12 -4.56 -8.87 33.63
N VAL A 13 -4.34 -8.04 32.61
CA VAL A 13 -5.27 -6.98 32.22
C VAL A 13 -5.70 -7.19 30.78
N ILE A 14 -7.01 -7.23 30.55
CA ILE A 14 -7.59 -7.28 29.20
C ILE A 14 -7.43 -5.90 28.56
N SER A 15 -6.92 -5.85 27.33
CA SER A 15 -6.78 -4.59 26.58
C SER A 15 -8.15 -4.01 26.23
N GLY A 16 -8.32 -2.70 26.37
CA GLY A 16 -9.50 -1.99 25.89
C GLY A 16 -9.51 -1.81 24.37
N ASP A 17 -8.32 -1.65 23.78
CA ASP A 17 -8.16 -1.34 22.36
C ASP A 17 -7.16 -2.28 21.68
N LEU A 18 -7.29 -2.36 20.35
CA LEU A 18 -6.32 -2.95 19.45
C LEU A 18 -6.05 -1.94 18.33
N VAL A 19 -4.79 -1.63 18.11
CA VAL A 19 -4.34 -0.69 17.07
C VAL A 19 -3.63 -1.46 15.98
N ALA A 20 -4.10 -1.31 14.75
CA ALA A 20 -3.58 -2.01 13.59
C ALA A 20 -3.21 -1.01 12.48
N VAL A 21 -2.02 -1.15 11.91
CA VAL A 21 -1.51 -0.31 10.82
C VAL A 21 -1.25 -1.20 9.60
N PHE A 22 -1.81 -0.81 8.47
CA PHE A 22 -1.66 -1.51 7.19
C PHE A 22 -1.54 -0.52 6.05
N ASN A 23 -0.93 -0.98 4.96
CA ASN A 23 -0.67 -0.17 3.79
C ASN A 23 -1.18 -0.90 2.55
N PHE A 24 -1.83 -0.16 1.64
CA PHE A 24 -2.16 -0.64 0.32
C PHE A 24 -1.17 -0.07 -0.70
N ARG A 25 -0.58 -0.96 -1.49
CA ARG A 25 -0.01 -0.63 -2.79
C ARG A 25 -0.98 -1.16 -3.83
N PHE A 26 -1.61 -0.26 -4.58
CA PHE A 26 -2.70 -0.59 -5.49
C PHE A 26 -2.40 -0.10 -6.90
N LEU A 27 -3.03 -0.74 -7.89
CA LEU A 27 -2.87 -0.43 -9.32
C LEU A 27 -3.84 0.68 -9.75
N THR A 28 -3.63 1.22 -10.95
CA THR A 28 -4.46 2.29 -11.54
C THR A 28 -5.93 1.90 -11.75
N GLU A 29 -6.25 0.62 -11.78
CA GLU A 29 -7.62 0.08 -11.89
C GLU A 29 -8.40 0.16 -10.57
N ALA A 30 -7.71 0.37 -9.44
CA ALA A 30 -8.33 0.51 -8.13
C ALA A 30 -8.38 1.98 -7.68
N SER A 31 -9.51 2.39 -7.12
CA SER A 31 -9.69 3.72 -6.54
C SER A 31 -9.44 3.72 -5.02
N VAL A 32 -9.05 4.87 -4.48
CA VAL A 32 -8.89 5.06 -3.02
C VAL A 32 -10.23 4.89 -2.32
N GLU A 33 -11.30 5.38 -2.94
CA GLU A 33 -12.67 5.35 -2.45
C GLU A 33 -13.17 3.91 -2.34
N ASP A 34 -12.95 3.07 -3.35
CA ASP A 34 -13.34 1.65 -3.32
C ASP A 34 -12.57 0.86 -2.27
N LEU A 35 -11.27 1.14 -2.10
CA LEU A 35 -10.48 0.49 -1.05
C LEU A 35 -11.02 0.85 0.34
N LYS A 36 -11.27 2.14 0.59
CA LYS A 36 -11.86 2.60 1.86
C LYS A 36 -13.24 1.99 2.11
N ARG A 37 -14.10 1.99 1.08
CA ARG A 37 -15.45 1.42 1.14
C ARG A 37 -15.40 -0.08 1.47
N ARG A 38 -14.58 -0.86 0.78
CA ARG A 38 -14.45 -2.30 1.01
C ARG A 38 -13.92 -2.62 2.41
N VAL A 39 -12.95 -1.84 2.89
CA VAL A 39 -12.46 -1.99 4.27
C VAL A 39 -13.56 -1.68 5.28
N ALA A 40 -14.33 -0.61 5.07
CA ALA A 40 -15.47 -0.28 5.92
C ALA A 40 -16.51 -1.42 5.92
N GLU A 41 -16.93 -1.91 4.75
CA GLU A 41 -17.90 -3.01 4.61
C GLU A 41 -17.47 -4.28 5.37
N ILE A 42 -16.19 -4.66 5.28
CA ILE A 42 -15.65 -5.82 5.99
C ILE A 42 -15.73 -5.61 7.50
N LEU A 43 -15.31 -4.45 7.99
CA LEU A 43 -15.27 -4.17 9.42
C LEU A 43 -16.67 -4.00 10.01
N ASP A 44 -17.58 -3.38 9.26
CA ASP A 44 -18.98 -3.17 9.66
C ASP A 44 -19.74 -4.50 9.77
N LYS A 45 -19.42 -5.48 8.91
CA LYS A 45 -19.94 -6.85 9.02
C LYS A 45 -19.59 -7.51 10.36
N HIS A 46 -18.49 -7.10 10.99
CA HIS A 46 -18.04 -7.63 12.28
C HIS A 46 -18.50 -6.78 13.48
N ALA A 47 -19.30 -5.73 13.25
CA ALA A 47 -19.86 -4.85 14.30
C ALA A 47 -18.82 -4.36 15.31
N LEU A 48 -17.61 -4.02 14.82
CA LEU A 48 -16.52 -3.52 15.66
C LEU A 48 -16.74 -2.04 15.97
N ASP A 49 -16.58 -1.65 17.23
CA ASP A 49 -16.36 -0.24 17.57
C ASP A 49 -14.97 0.15 17.06
N ARG A 50 -14.93 1.03 16.04
CA ARG A 50 -13.72 1.29 15.27
C ARG A 50 -13.56 2.75 14.91
N HIS A 51 -12.32 3.19 14.92
CA HIS A 51 -11.86 4.42 14.30
C HIS A 51 -10.79 4.10 13.26
N ILE A 52 -10.80 4.80 12.12
CA ILE A 52 -9.78 4.62 11.08
C ILE A 52 -9.33 5.98 10.57
N ASP A 53 -8.03 6.22 10.70
CA ASP A 53 -7.33 7.34 10.09
C ASP A 53 -6.69 6.91 8.77
N TRP A 54 -7.03 7.63 7.69
CA TRP A 54 -6.51 7.35 6.36
C TRP A 54 -5.45 8.38 5.96
N ALA A 55 -4.28 7.89 5.54
CA ALA A 55 -3.27 8.72 4.89
C ALA A 55 -3.07 8.26 3.44
N LEU A 56 -3.22 9.19 2.49
CA LEU A 56 -2.89 8.96 1.08
C LEU A 56 -1.51 9.55 0.79
N LEU A 57 -0.53 8.68 0.55
CA LEU A 57 0.86 9.09 0.29
C LEU A 57 1.19 9.19 -1.20
N GLY A 58 0.34 8.68 -2.08
CA GLY A 58 0.53 8.74 -3.52
C GLY A 58 -0.51 7.92 -4.27
N LEU A 59 -0.84 8.37 -5.47
CA LEU A 59 -1.67 7.63 -6.41
C LEU A 59 -0.80 6.76 -7.32
N PRO A 60 -1.29 5.60 -7.78
CA PRO A 60 -0.62 4.85 -8.83
C PRO A 60 -0.54 5.69 -10.10
N PHE A 61 0.57 5.57 -10.81
CA PHE A 61 0.76 6.17 -12.12
C PHE A 61 1.43 5.15 -13.04
N LEU A 62 1.18 5.30 -14.33
CA LEU A 62 1.80 4.49 -15.36
C LEU A 62 2.25 5.43 -16.48
N THR A 63 3.55 5.43 -16.76
CA THR A 63 4.08 6.08 -17.96
C THR A 63 3.92 5.10 -19.11
N GLY A 64 3.16 5.49 -20.13
CA GLY A 64 3.00 4.69 -21.35
C GLY A 64 4.31 4.59 -22.15
N PRO A 65 4.32 3.74 -23.20
CA PRO A 65 5.45 3.68 -24.13
C PRO A 65 5.69 5.03 -24.83
N GLY A 66 6.94 5.29 -25.22
CA GLY A 66 7.33 6.49 -25.95
C GLY A 66 8.80 6.86 -25.76
N VAL A 67 9.15 8.06 -26.24
CA VAL A 67 10.56 8.52 -26.39
C VAL A 67 11.41 8.31 -25.15
N LEU A 68 10.88 8.58 -23.94
CA LEU A 68 11.62 8.36 -22.71
C LEU A 68 12.01 6.88 -22.52
N LEU A 69 11.06 5.97 -22.75
CA LEU A 69 11.30 4.55 -22.60
C LEU A 69 12.20 4.01 -23.70
N ASP A 70 12.02 4.50 -24.93
CA ASP A 70 12.82 4.08 -26.09
C ASP A 70 14.30 4.45 -25.88
N VAL A 71 14.58 5.70 -25.53
CA VAL A 71 15.95 6.20 -25.31
C VAL A 71 16.62 5.51 -24.11
N LEU A 72 15.91 5.31 -23.00
CA LEU A 72 16.46 4.60 -21.84
C LEU A 72 16.81 3.14 -22.18
N THR A 73 15.96 2.49 -22.98
CA THR A 73 16.18 1.13 -23.46
C THR A 73 17.40 1.06 -24.38
N GLU A 74 17.52 2.00 -25.33
CA GLU A 74 18.66 2.09 -26.25
C GLU A 74 19.98 2.27 -25.48
N ILE A 75 20.05 3.24 -24.57
CA ILE A 75 21.24 3.51 -23.73
C ILE A 75 21.61 2.26 -22.92
N TYR A 76 20.62 1.58 -22.34
CA TYR A 76 20.86 0.36 -21.57
C TYR A 76 21.58 -0.71 -22.42
N TYR A 77 21.08 -0.98 -23.63
CA TYR A 77 21.69 -1.98 -24.52
C TYR A 77 23.08 -1.55 -25.02
N GLU A 78 23.27 -0.29 -25.40
CA GLU A 78 24.58 0.21 -25.81
C GLU A 78 25.62 0.07 -24.69
N THR A 79 25.21 0.34 -23.44
CA THR A 79 26.11 0.28 -22.28
C THR A 79 26.42 -1.16 -21.90
N LEU A 80 25.40 -2.04 -21.87
CA LEU A 80 25.57 -3.45 -21.51
C LEU A 80 26.51 -4.18 -22.49
N ILE A 81 26.41 -3.88 -23.79
CA ILE A 81 27.27 -4.48 -24.83
C ILE A 81 28.71 -3.99 -24.70
N LYS A 82 28.94 -2.72 -24.33
CA LYS A 82 30.29 -2.18 -24.08
C LYS A 82 31.00 -2.77 -22.85
N PHE A 83 30.26 -3.32 -21.88
CA PHE A 83 30.84 -3.95 -20.69
C PHE A 83 31.02 -5.47 -20.80
N LEU A 84 30.40 -6.12 -21.80
CA LEU A 84 30.47 -7.57 -22.03
C LEU A 84 31.36 -7.95 -23.22
N ALA A 85 31.96 -6.98 -23.91
CA ALA A 85 32.96 -7.14 -24.97
C ALA A 85 34.31 -6.58 -24.50
#